data_AF-A0AAU7CBY2-F1
#
_entry.id   AF-A0AAU7CBY2-F1
#
_cell.length_a   1.000
_cell.length_b   1.000
_cell.length_c   1.000
_cell.angle_alpha   90.00
_cell.angle_beta   90.00
_cell.angle_gamma   90.00
#
_symmetry.space_group_name_H-M   'P 1'
#
loop_
_entity.id
_entity.type
_entity.pdbx_description
1 polymer ?
#
loop_
_entity_poly.entity_id
_entity_poly.type
_entity_poly.pdbx_seq_one_letter_code
_entity_poly.pdbx_strand_id
1 'polypeptide(L)'
;MSALQVPTRGRGSEALLASDLLKMPRRSASGQGRRLVIGAPPDVEEEYRELKREVQQLASRFPLRKVVAGLTLLLALVMGLRYLFGAAERLELVAEAAAQALASDDPAALTSLAAPGTTDDVRRWYDAVHPRLVQLRAQWGAKAEAVEVHVGQEAPDQQKGSVGISINPVSTGARDVSLADPSQATAGAAVPFGELTDWTLTRWGGWKLDGRATYARVAPTTTGAP
;
A
#
# COMPACT_ATOMS: atom_id res chain seq x y z
N MET A 1 16.11 36.89 -23.62
CA MET A 1 15.68 35.81 -24.54
C MET A 1 16.76 34.75 -24.52
N SER A 2 16.60 33.74 -23.68
CA SER A 2 17.58 32.67 -23.49
C SER A 2 16.90 31.34 -23.79
N ALA A 3 17.41 30.64 -24.81
CA ALA A 3 16.91 29.36 -25.28
C ALA A 3 17.33 28.25 -24.30
N LEU A 4 16.34 27.49 -23.81
CA LEU A 4 16.57 26.29 -23.00
C LEU A 4 16.65 25.08 -23.93
N GLN A 5 17.83 24.49 -23.95
CA GLN A 5 18.22 23.33 -24.75
C GLN A 5 17.84 22.06 -23.98
N VAL A 6 16.93 21.25 -24.53
CA VAL A 6 16.47 19.99 -23.93
C VAL A 6 17.40 18.85 -24.38
N PRO A 7 18.06 18.11 -23.46
CA PRO A 7 18.82 16.92 -23.83
C PRO A 7 17.88 15.71 -24.01
N THR A 8 17.88 15.17 -25.23
CA THR A 8 17.33 13.87 -25.60
C THR A 8 18.19 12.75 -25.00
N ARG A 9 17.64 11.99 -24.06
CA ARG A 9 18.30 10.80 -23.50
C ARG A 9 17.81 9.55 -24.22
N GLY A 10 18.62 9.09 -25.16
CA GLY A 10 18.52 7.75 -25.75
C GLY A 10 19.05 6.67 -24.79
N ARG A 11 18.29 5.58 -24.68
CA ARG A 11 18.69 4.23 -24.26
C ARG A 11 17.54 3.33 -24.72
N GLY A 12 17.63 2.51 -25.75
CA GLY A 12 18.80 1.83 -26.29
C GLY A 12 19.00 0.52 -25.55
N SER A 13 18.31 -0.51 -26.04
CA SER A 13 18.73 -1.91 -26.12
C SER A 13 18.98 -2.70 -24.83
N GLU A 14 18.26 -3.83 -24.69
CA GLU A 14 18.81 -5.20 -24.50
C GLU A 14 17.62 -6.14 -24.24
N ALA A 15 17.22 -6.96 -25.21
CA ALA A 15 17.79 -8.28 -25.52
C ALA A 15 17.45 -9.30 -24.40
N LEU A 16 16.47 -10.17 -24.66
CA LEU A 16 16.74 -11.56 -25.03
C LEU A 16 17.46 -12.34 -23.91
N LEU A 17 16.68 -12.91 -22.99
CA LEU A 17 17.06 -14.10 -22.24
C LEU A 17 16.07 -15.20 -22.64
N ALA A 18 16.40 -15.91 -23.71
CA ALA A 18 17.18 -17.16 -23.65
C ALA A 18 16.30 -18.34 -23.22
N SER A 19 15.41 -18.68 -24.13
CA SER A 19 14.90 -20.04 -24.33
C SER A 19 16.06 -20.94 -24.75
N ASP A 20 16.78 -21.52 -23.80
CA ASP A 20 17.88 -22.43 -24.14
C ASP A 20 18.15 -23.46 -23.04
N LEU A 21 17.31 -24.51 -22.97
CA LEU A 21 17.62 -25.71 -22.19
C LEU A 21 16.89 -26.97 -22.66
N LEU A 22 16.76 -27.13 -23.99
CA LEU A 22 16.35 -28.38 -24.63
C LEU A 22 17.33 -28.74 -25.76
N LYS A 23 18.59 -28.97 -25.39
CA LYS A 23 19.57 -29.61 -26.28
C LYS A 23 19.78 -31.05 -25.82
N MET A 24 18.87 -31.93 -26.24
CA MET A 24 19.04 -33.37 -26.10
C MET A 24 20.09 -33.86 -27.10
N PRO A 25 21.20 -34.48 -26.64
CA PRO A 25 22.07 -35.23 -27.53
C PRO A 25 21.40 -36.57 -27.90
N ARG A 26 20.99 -36.70 -29.16
CA ARG A 26 20.81 -38.01 -29.81
C ARG A 26 22.19 -38.69 -29.84
N ARG A 27 22.47 -39.57 -28.87
CA ARG A 27 23.54 -40.56 -28.99
C ARG A 27 22.94 -41.87 -29.50
N SER A 28 23.25 -42.15 -30.77
CA SER A 28 23.05 -43.43 -31.41
C SER A 28 23.68 -44.56 -30.60
N ALA A 29 22.89 -45.60 -30.40
CA ALA A 29 23.31 -46.88 -29.85
C ALA A 29 24.35 -47.54 -30.77
N SER A 30 25.56 -47.74 -30.25
CA SER A 30 26.48 -48.77 -30.76
C SER A 30 26.44 -49.92 -29.77
N GLY A 31 25.92 -51.06 -30.23
CA GLY A 31 25.79 -52.27 -29.44
C GLY A 31 27.11 -52.77 -28.88
N GLN A 32 27.09 -53.07 -27.58
CA GLN A 32 27.88 -54.16 -27.03
C GLN A 32 26.94 -54.98 -26.16
N GLY A 33 26.62 -56.18 -26.65
CA GLY A 33 25.90 -57.19 -25.90
C GLY A 33 26.69 -57.57 -24.66
N ARG A 34 26.31 -57.01 -23.52
CA ARG A 34 26.57 -57.64 -22.24
C ARG A 34 25.30 -58.37 -21.85
N ARG A 35 25.42 -59.70 -21.85
CA ARG A 35 24.56 -60.66 -21.15
C ARG A 35 24.17 -60.04 -19.80
N LEU A 36 22.93 -59.54 -19.71
CA LEU A 36 22.30 -59.24 -18.45
C LEU A 36 22.05 -60.59 -17.79
N VAL A 37 22.89 -60.92 -16.81
CA VAL A 37 22.53 -61.88 -15.78
C VAL A 37 21.32 -61.25 -15.09
N ILE A 38 20.12 -61.71 -15.47
CA ILE A 38 18.87 -61.40 -14.77
C ILE A 38 18.99 -62.09 -13.42
N GLY A 39 19.67 -61.42 -12.48
CA GLY A 39 19.46 -61.67 -11.06
C GLY A 39 18.03 -61.27 -10.73
N ALA A 40 17.39 -62.02 -9.84
CA ALA A 40 16.06 -61.72 -9.33
C ALA A 40 15.95 -60.23 -8.94
N PRO A 41 14.81 -59.57 -9.21
CA PRO A 41 14.62 -58.18 -8.84
C PRO A 41 14.94 -58.00 -7.34
N PRO A 42 15.75 -57.00 -6.95
CA PRO A 42 15.99 -56.72 -5.55
C PRO A 42 14.64 -56.52 -4.87
N ASP A 43 14.45 -57.20 -3.74
CA ASP A 43 13.21 -57.20 -2.98
C ASP A 43 13.02 -55.80 -2.37
N VAL A 44 12.36 -54.91 -3.11
CA VAL A 44 12.10 -53.52 -2.74
C VAL A 44 11.34 -53.45 -1.41
N GLU A 45 10.60 -54.51 -1.07
CA GLU A 45 9.90 -54.68 0.19
C GLU A 45 10.82 -54.85 1.41
N GLU A 46 12.06 -55.33 1.22
CA GLU A 46 13.07 -55.41 2.27
C GLU A 46 13.75 -54.07 2.49
N GLU A 47 14.11 -53.38 1.41
CA GLU A 47 14.73 -52.05 1.45
C GLU A 47 13.78 -51.02 2.10
N TYR A 48 12.48 -51.11 1.79
CA TYR A 48 11.45 -50.28 2.43
C TYR A 48 11.28 -50.60 3.93
N ARG A 49 11.43 -51.87 4.31
CA ARG A 49 11.35 -52.30 5.72
C ARG A 49 12.57 -51.84 6.52
N GLU A 50 13.76 -51.86 5.93
CA GLU A 50 14.98 -51.33 6.55
C GLU A 50 14.90 -49.82 6.71
N LEU A 51 14.52 -49.09 5.65
CA LEU A 51 14.34 -47.64 5.70
C LEU A 51 13.31 -47.23 6.77
N LYS A 52 12.21 -47.98 6.89
CA LYS A 52 11.19 -47.74 7.92
C LYS A 52 11.72 -47.96 9.33
N ARG A 53 12.60 -48.95 9.54
CA ARG A 53 13.25 -49.20 10.85
C ARG A 53 14.26 -48.11 11.20
N GLU A 54 15.07 -47.66 10.24
CA GLU A 54 16.01 -46.55 10.45
C GLU A 54 15.28 -45.26 10.81
N VAL A 55 14.20 -44.95 10.08
CA VAL A 55 13.36 -43.78 10.37
C VAL A 55 12.70 -43.89 11.75
N GLN A 56 12.24 -45.08 12.17
CA GLN A 56 11.71 -45.30 13.52
C GLN A 56 12.78 -45.16 14.61
N GLN A 57 14.01 -45.59 14.36
CA GLN A 57 15.14 -45.41 15.28
C GLN A 57 15.56 -43.94 15.39
N LEU A 58 15.54 -43.19 14.29
CA LEU A 58 15.80 -41.74 14.32
C LEU A 58 14.66 -40.98 15.02
N ALA A 59 13.40 -41.33 14.74
CA ALA A 59 12.23 -40.71 15.34
C ALA A 59 12.13 -40.93 16.86
N SER A 60 12.65 -42.04 17.38
CA SER A 60 12.69 -42.32 18.82
C SER A 60 13.85 -41.64 19.55
N ARG A 61 14.93 -41.26 18.84
CA ARG A 61 16.05 -40.50 19.41
C ARG A 61 15.74 -39.02 19.62
N PHE A 62 14.91 -38.43 18.77
CA PHE A 62 14.49 -37.05 18.95
C PHE A 62 13.23 -37.00 19.82
N PRO A 63 13.19 -36.20 20.90
CA PRO A 63 11.98 -36.01 21.67
C PRO A 63 11.00 -35.17 20.85
N LEU A 64 10.34 -35.79 19.87
CA LEU A 64 9.39 -35.18 18.92
C LEU A 64 8.35 -34.33 19.64
N ARG A 65 7.90 -34.77 20.83
CA ARG A 65 6.96 -34.01 21.67
C ARG A 65 7.52 -32.65 22.11
N LYS A 66 8.81 -32.57 22.46
CA LYS A 66 9.47 -31.31 22.86
C LYS A 66 9.69 -30.40 21.66
N VAL A 67 10.05 -30.96 20.51
CA VAL A 67 10.23 -30.20 19.25
C VAL A 67 8.90 -29.62 18.79
N VAL A 68 7.84 -30.42 18.77
CA VAL A 68 6.49 -29.97 18.42
C VAL A 68 6.06 -28.88 19.40
N ALA A 69 6.13 -29.11 20.71
CA ALA A 69 5.74 -28.10 21.71
C ALA A 69 6.53 -26.78 21.57
N GLY A 70 7.84 -26.86 21.28
CA GLY A 70 8.66 -25.68 21.01
C GLY A 70 8.24 -24.94 19.74
N LEU A 71 7.93 -25.67 18.68
CA LEU A 71 7.45 -25.10 17.43
C LEU A 71 6.07 -24.44 17.60
N THR A 72 5.15 -25.07 18.34
CA THR A 72 3.82 -24.48 18.61
C THR A 72 3.94 -23.22 19.44
N LEU A 73 4.81 -23.21 20.47
CA LEU A 73 5.06 -22.03 21.29
C LEU A 73 5.67 -20.89 20.46
N LEU A 74 6.65 -21.20 19.60
CA LEU A 74 7.25 -20.22 18.69
C LEU A 74 6.21 -19.67 17.72
N LEU A 75 5.35 -20.52 17.15
CA LEU A 75 4.31 -20.09 16.23
C LEU A 75 3.28 -19.18 16.93
N ALA A 76 2.87 -19.54 18.14
CA ALA A 76 1.96 -18.75 18.96
C ALA A 76 2.59 -17.41 19.35
N LEU A 77 3.87 -17.39 19.68
CA LEU A 77 4.61 -16.16 19.97
C LEU A 77 4.72 -15.27 18.72
N VAL A 78 5.03 -15.84 17.56
CA VAL A 78 5.11 -15.10 16.30
C VAL A 78 3.74 -14.56 15.90
N MET A 79 2.67 -15.35 15.98
CA MET A 79 1.32 -14.86 15.72
C MET A 79 0.89 -13.82 16.74
N GLY A 80 1.21 -14.00 18.03
CA GLY A 80 0.94 -13.03 19.08
C GLY A 80 1.67 -11.71 18.81
N LEU A 81 2.96 -11.76 18.48
CA LEU A 81 3.71 -10.58 18.06
C LEU A 81 3.10 -9.96 16.81
N ARG A 82 2.75 -10.74 15.80
CA ARG A 82 2.17 -10.19 14.57
C ARG A 82 0.78 -9.60 14.79
N TYR A 83 0.05 -10.07 15.79
CA TYR A 83 -1.24 -9.53 16.18
C TYR A 83 -1.09 -8.25 17.00
N LEU A 84 -0.14 -8.21 17.95
CA LEU A 84 0.17 -7.02 18.74
C LEU A 84 0.85 -5.92 17.92
N PHE A 85 1.69 -6.30 16.96
CA PHE A 85 2.39 -5.43 16.02
C PHE A 85 1.78 -5.57 14.61
N GLY A 86 0.45 -5.66 14.55
CA GLY A 86 -0.32 -5.73 13.31
C GLY A 86 0.24 -4.81 12.24
N ALA A 87 0.25 -5.29 10.99
CA ALA A 87 0.84 -4.60 9.84
C ALA A 87 0.59 -3.11 9.95
N ALA A 88 1.67 -2.33 10.13
CA ALA A 88 1.62 -0.91 10.39
C ALA A 88 0.57 -0.31 9.45
N GLU A 89 -0.43 0.34 10.04
CA GLU A 89 -1.56 0.85 9.29
C GLU A 89 -0.99 1.78 8.20
N ARG A 90 -1.38 1.60 6.95
CA ARG A 90 -0.80 2.42 5.87
C ARG A 90 -1.36 3.83 6.00
N LEU A 91 -0.47 4.82 6.06
CA LEU A 91 -0.84 6.24 6.18
C LEU A 91 -1.90 6.65 5.15
N GLU A 92 -1.75 6.16 3.92
CA GLU A 92 -2.67 6.35 2.80
C GLU A 92 -4.13 5.98 3.15
N LEU A 93 -4.36 4.82 3.77
CA LEU A 93 -5.72 4.34 4.07
C LEU A 93 -6.38 5.16 5.18
N VAL A 94 -5.62 5.56 6.19
CA VAL A 94 -6.15 6.38 7.29
C VAL A 94 -6.44 7.80 6.81
N ALA A 95 -5.59 8.32 5.93
CA ALA A 95 -5.81 9.62 5.30
C ALA A 95 -6.98 9.61 4.32
N GLU A 96 -7.21 8.51 3.59
CA GLU A 96 -8.42 8.30 2.79
C GLU A 96 -9.67 8.30 3.67
N ALA A 97 -9.65 7.63 4.82
CA ALA A 97 -10.77 7.68 5.77
C ALA A 97 -11.02 9.10 6.29
N ALA A 98 -9.98 9.89 6.59
CA ALA A 98 -10.13 11.29 6.98
C ALA A 98 -10.68 12.17 5.85
N ALA A 99 -10.19 11.96 4.63
CA ALA A 99 -10.67 12.67 3.45
C ALA A 99 -12.13 12.34 3.16
N GLN A 100 -12.54 11.09 3.31
CA GLN A 100 -13.93 10.65 3.19
C GLN A 100 -14.81 11.25 4.30
N ALA A 101 -14.32 11.32 5.53
CA ALA A 101 -15.04 11.96 6.64
C ALA A 101 -15.26 13.46 6.38
N LEU A 102 -14.24 14.15 5.87
CA LEU A 102 -14.35 15.55 5.43
C LEU A 102 -15.35 15.68 4.27
N ALA A 103 -15.29 14.78 3.29
CA ALA A 103 -16.20 14.78 2.15
C ALA A 103 -17.65 14.46 2.57
N SER A 104 -17.86 13.68 3.62
CA SER A 104 -19.21 13.29 4.07
C SER A 104 -19.79 14.24 5.11
N ASP A 105 -19.13 15.36 5.37
CA ASP A 105 -19.48 16.34 6.42
C ASP A 105 -19.61 15.68 7.81
N ASP A 106 -18.73 14.71 8.11
CA ASP A 106 -18.72 13.95 9.36
C ASP A 106 -17.54 14.37 10.26
N PRO A 107 -17.72 15.44 11.07
CA PRO A 107 -16.68 15.88 11.99
C PRO A 107 -16.43 14.88 13.13
N ALA A 108 -17.38 13.99 13.43
CA ALA A 108 -17.21 12.98 14.49
C ALA A 108 -16.24 11.88 14.04
N ALA A 109 -16.41 11.37 12.81
CA ALA A 109 -15.46 10.43 12.21
C ALA A 109 -14.06 11.05 12.11
N LEU A 110 -13.96 12.31 11.65
CA LEU A 110 -12.69 13.00 11.54
C LEU A 110 -11.99 13.21 12.89
N THR A 111 -12.73 13.59 13.93
CA THR A 111 -12.16 13.78 15.28
C THR A 111 -11.73 12.46 15.94
N SER A 112 -12.30 11.32 15.54
CA SER A 112 -11.85 9.99 16.00
C SER A 112 -10.45 9.60 15.48
N LEU A 113 -10.02 10.24 14.39
CA LEU A 113 -8.69 10.07 13.79
C LEU A 113 -7.65 11.00 14.42
N ALA A 114 -8.07 11.95 15.29
CA ALA A 114 -7.16 12.91 15.91
C ALA A 114 -6.10 12.25 16.80
N ALA A 115 -4.90 12.83 16.80
CA ALA A 115 -3.88 12.50 17.76
C ALA A 115 -4.34 12.87 19.19
N PRO A 116 -3.87 12.13 20.22
CA PRO A 116 -4.23 12.43 21.61
C PRO A 116 -3.92 13.89 21.96
N GLY A 117 -4.93 14.61 22.47
CA GLY A 117 -4.78 16.01 22.88
C GLY A 117 -4.85 17.05 21.76
N THR A 118 -5.12 16.65 20.50
CA THR A 118 -5.30 17.58 19.37
C THR A 118 -6.72 17.57 18.78
N THR A 119 -7.70 16.97 19.48
CA THR A 119 -9.08 16.83 18.98
C THR A 119 -9.74 18.18 18.69
N ASP A 120 -9.57 19.16 19.58
CA ASP A 120 -10.12 20.51 19.38
C ASP A 120 -9.43 21.24 18.21
N ASP A 121 -8.14 20.97 17.97
CA ASP A 121 -7.42 21.51 16.81
C ASP A 121 -7.94 20.93 15.50
N VAL A 122 -8.27 19.62 15.46
CA VAL A 122 -8.93 18.99 14.30
C VAL A 122 -10.30 19.61 14.04
N ARG A 123 -11.10 19.87 15.09
CA ARG A 123 -12.39 20.55 14.95
C ARG A 123 -12.20 21.97 14.40
N ARG A 124 -11.25 22.74 14.93
CA ARG A 124 -10.94 24.09 14.43
C ARG A 124 -10.47 24.08 12.98
N TRP A 125 -9.68 23.08 12.58
CA TRP A 125 -9.30 22.89 11.19
C TRP A 125 -10.51 22.59 10.31
N TYR A 126 -11.38 21.67 10.72
CA TYR A 126 -12.64 21.37 10.01
C TYR A 126 -13.48 22.64 9.83
N ASP A 127 -13.71 23.40 10.90
CA ASP A 127 -14.50 24.64 10.87
C ASP A 127 -13.89 25.70 9.94
N ALA A 128 -12.56 25.71 9.77
CA ALA A 128 -11.87 26.63 8.87
C ALA A 128 -11.98 26.22 7.39
N VAL A 129 -11.88 24.92 7.08
CA VAL A 129 -11.83 24.43 5.68
C VAL A 129 -13.20 24.05 5.12
N HIS A 130 -14.13 23.61 5.96
CA HIS A 130 -15.45 23.12 5.56
C HIS A 130 -16.29 24.18 4.80
N PRO A 131 -16.35 25.47 5.21
CA PRO A 131 -17.08 26.48 4.45
C PRO A 131 -16.57 26.64 3.01
N ARG A 132 -15.24 26.53 2.80
CA ARG A 132 -14.62 26.59 1.48
C ARG A 132 -15.02 25.37 0.63
N LEU A 133 -15.03 24.18 1.22
CA LEU A 133 -15.50 22.97 0.54
C LEU A 133 -16.97 23.08 0.13
N VAL A 134 -17.85 23.54 1.04
CA VAL A 134 -19.27 23.77 0.74
C VAL A 134 -19.46 24.78 -0.39
N GLN A 135 -18.67 25.87 -0.38
CA GLN A 135 -18.72 26.86 -1.45
C GLN A 135 -18.29 26.29 -2.80
N LEU A 136 -17.24 25.46 -2.84
CA LEU A 136 -16.79 24.78 -4.06
C LEU A 136 -17.83 23.78 -4.57
N ARG A 137 -18.44 22.99 -3.67
CA ARG A 137 -19.55 22.08 -4.03
C ARG A 137 -20.70 22.78 -4.71
N ALA A 138 -21.09 23.95 -4.19
CA ALA A 138 -22.13 24.76 -4.79
C ALA A 138 -21.78 25.23 -6.22
N GLN A 139 -20.49 25.41 -6.52
CA GLN A 139 -20.00 25.78 -7.86
C GLN A 139 -19.87 24.58 -8.79
N TRP A 140 -19.51 23.41 -8.28
CA TRP A 140 -19.31 22.20 -9.09
C TRP A 140 -20.60 21.74 -9.77
N GLY A 141 -21.75 21.89 -9.12
CA GLY A 141 -23.05 21.45 -9.64
C GLY A 141 -23.15 19.94 -9.90
N ALA A 142 -22.14 19.17 -9.51
CA ALA A 142 -22.08 17.71 -9.59
C ALA A 142 -22.63 17.11 -8.31
N LYS A 143 -23.33 15.97 -8.42
CA LYS A 143 -23.86 15.23 -7.26
C LYS A 143 -22.87 14.24 -6.65
N ALA A 144 -21.76 13.98 -7.33
CA ALA A 144 -20.78 12.97 -6.95
C ALA A 144 -19.38 13.59 -6.89
N GLU A 145 -18.60 13.11 -5.91
CA GLU A 145 -17.25 13.58 -5.60
C GLU A 145 -16.30 12.38 -5.59
N ALA A 146 -15.10 12.59 -6.11
CA ALA A 146 -13.99 11.66 -6.04
C ALA A 146 -12.99 12.19 -5.03
N VAL A 147 -12.68 11.37 -4.04
CA VAL A 147 -11.65 11.63 -3.05
C VAL A 147 -10.35 11.05 -3.56
N GLU A 148 -9.32 11.87 -3.64
CA GLU A 148 -7.96 11.48 -4.01
C GLU A 148 -7.02 11.84 -2.86
N VAL A 149 -6.09 10.95 -2.56
CA VAL A 149 -5.14 11.10 -1.48
C VAL A 149 -3.74 10.90 -2.02
N HIS A 150 -2.85 11.86 -1.75
CA HIS A 150 -1.47 11.85 -2.18
C HIS A 150 -0.55 11.93 -0.97
N VAL A 151 0.15 10.83 -0.68
CA VAL A 151 1.16 10.79 0.38
C VAL A 151 2.36 11.62 -0.09
N GLY A 152 2.59 12.77 0.53
CA GLY A 152 3.69 13.67 0.18
C GLY A 152 5.00 13.25 0.84
N GLN A 153 4.96 12.96 2.14
CA GLN A 153 6.12 12.50 2.90
C GLN A 153 5.66 11.49 3.95
N GLU A 154 6.34 10.35 4.02
CA GLU A 154 6.18 9.38 5.10
C GLU A 154 7.56 9.14 5.71
N ALA A 155 7.72 9.48 6.98
CA ALA A 155 8.95 9.31 7.73
C ALA A 155 8.68 8.47 9.00
N PRO A 156 8.57 7.13 8.86
CA PRO A 156 8.24 6.25 9.99
C PRO A 156 9.22 6.38 11.15
N ASP A 157 10.52 6.56 10.86
CA ASP A 157 11.58 6.75 11.86
C ASP A 157 11.39 8.01 12.70
N GLN A 158 10.73 9.03 12.14
CA GLN A 158 10.40 10.28 12.82
C GLN A 158 8.98 10.29 13.39
N GLN A 159 8.24 9.18 13.20
CA GLN A 159 6.82 9.06 13.54
C GLN A 159 5.96 10.18 12.95
N LYS A 160 6.30 10.63 11.72
CA LYS A 160 5.64 11.75 11.07
C LYS A 160 5.31 11.43 9.62
N GLY A 161 4.22 12.01 9.14
CA GLY A 161 3.81 11.96 7.74
C GLY A 161 3.03 13.20 7.36
N SER A 162 3.02 13.52 6.07
CA SER A 162 2.21 14.59 5.50
C SER A 162 1.51 14.07 4.25
N VAL A 163 0.20 14.33 4.18
CA VAL A 163 -0.67 13.80 3.13
C VAL A 163 -1.51 14.94 2.56
N GLY A 164 -1.45 15.10 1.24
CA GLY A 164 -2.36 15.96 0.50
C GLY A 164 -3.69 15.24 0.27
N ILE A 165 -4.78 15.89 0.63
CA ILE A 165 -6.14 15.44 0.35
C ILE A 165 -6.69 16.32 -0.75
N SER A 166 -7.23 15.73 -1.81
CA SER A 166 -7.96 16.41 -2.86
C SER A 166 -9.36 15.84 -3.03
N ILE A 167 -10.36 16.72 -3.12
CA ILE A 167 -11.74 16.36 -3.42
C ILE A 167 -12.09 17.00 -4.75
N ASN A 168 -12.42 16.15 -5.72
CA ASN A 168 -12.71 16.51 -7.09
C ASN A 168 -14.19 16.23 -7.39
N PRO A 169 -14.89 17.08 -8.15
CA PRO A 169 -16.20 16.69 -8.67
C PRO A 169 -16.04 15.56 -9.67
N VAL A 170 -16.80 14.48 -9.51
CA VAL A 170 -16.89 13.44 -10.54
C VAL A 170 -17.59 14.08 -11.72
N SER A 171 -16.83 14.35 -12.78
CA SER A 171 -17.42 14.66 -14.08
C SER A 171 -18.13 13.40 -14.55
N THR A 172 -19.42 13.28 -14.23
CA THR A 172 -20.29 12.34 -14.91
C THR A 172 -20.24 12.74 -16.38
N GLY A 173 -19.49 11.98 -17.18
CA GLY A 173 -19.35 12.24 -18.60
C GLY A 173 -20.71 12.51 -19.23
N ALA A 174 -20.72 13.48 -20.15
CA ALA A 174 -21.88 14.03 -20.85
C ALA A 174 -22.70 15.09 -20.08
N ARG A 175 -22.09 16.26 -19.83
CA ARG A 175 -22.74 17.42 -20.45
C ARG A 175 -22.56 17.19 -21.94
N ASP A 176 -23.65 16.86 -22.60
CA ASP A 176 -23.78 16.86 -24.05
C ASP A 176 -23.42 18.29 -24.49
N VAL A 177 -22.12 18.57 -24.62
CA VAL A 177 -21.63 19.84 -25.12
C VAL A 177 -22.03 19.79 -26.58
N SER A 178 -23.24 20.28 -26.84
CA SER A 178 -23.72 20.51 -28.19
C SER A 178 -22.61 21.21 -28.94
N LEU A 179 -22.03 20.51 -29.92
CA LEU A 179 -21.00 21.02 -30.84
C LEU A 179 -21.42 22.31 -31.57
N ALA A 180 -22.67 22.75 -31.36
CA ALA A 180 -23.25 23.97 -31.90
C ALA A 180 -22.73 25.26 -31.25
N ASP A 181 -22.15 25.24 -30.04
CA ASP A 181 -21.69 26.47 -29.39
C ASP A 181 -20.30 26.35 -28.73
N PRO A 182 -19.21 26.64 -29.49
CA PRO A 182 -17.85 26.62 -28.95
C PRO A 182 -17.60 27.68 -27.86
N SER A 183 -18.50 28.65 -27.66
CA SER A 183 -18.39 29.62 -26.56
C SER A 183 -18.70 28.98 -25.18
N GLN A 184 -19.42 27.85 -25.14
CA GLN A 184 -19.68 27.09 -23.91
C GLN A 184 -18.69 25.95 -23.65
N ALA A 185 -17.85 25.60 -24.63
CA ALA A 185 -16.82 24.56 -24.49
C ALA A 185 -15.64 24.98 -23.60
N THR A 186 -15.61 26.24 -23.15
CA THR A 186 -14.66 26.75 -22.15
C THR A 186 -15.27 26.77 -20.76
N ALA A 187 -16.07 25.75 -20.41
CA ALA A 187 -16.40 25.51 -19.00
C ALA A 187 -15.08 25.10 -18.31
N GLY A 188 -14.40 26.08 -17.71
CA GLY A 188 -13.14 25.88 -17.02
C GLY A 188 -13.24 24.69 -16.08
N ALA A 189 -12.24 23.81 -16.12
CA ALA A 189 -12.18 22.65 -15.24
C ALA A 189 -12.48 23.09 -13.80
N ALA A 190 -13.46 22.43 -13.17
CA ALA A 190 -13.87 22.76 -11.82
C ALA A 190 -12.65 22.72 -10.89
N VAL A 191 -12.45 23.80 -10.13
CA VAL A 191 -11.29 23.90 -9.24
C VAL A 191 -11.44 22.85 -8.13
N PRO A 192 -10.46 21.94 -7.97
CA PRO A 192 -10.52 20.93 -6.92
C PRO A 192 -10.30 21.57 -5.55
N PHE A 193 -10.90 20.97 -4.53
CA PHE A 193 -10.56 21.28 -3.15
C PHE A 193 -9.30 20.52 -2.79
N GLY A 194 -8.33 21.18 -2.15
CA GLY A 194 -7.05 20.57 -1.80
C GLY A 194 -6.52 21.12 -0.49
N GLU A 195 -6.16 20.24 0.44
CA GLU A 195 -5.60 20.58 1.76
C GLU A 195 -4.46 19.63 2.13
N LEU A 196 -3.46 20.15 2.84
CA LEU A 196 -2.34 19.35 3.36
C LEU A 196 -2.58 19.02 4.83
N THR A 197 -2.50 17.73 5.17
CA THR A 197 -2.70 17.21 6.53
C THR A 197 -1.43 16.61 7.07
N ASP A 198 -1.18 16.79 8.37
CA ASP A 198 -0.03 16.21 9.08
C ASP A 198 -0.46 15.09 10.00
N TRP A 199 0.38 14.06 10.07
CA TRP A 199 0.09 12.80 10.74
C TRP A 199 1.23 12.41 11.65
N THR A 200 0.87 11.74 12.75
CA THR A 200 1.80 11.20 13.73
C THR A 200 1.58 9.70 13.89
N LEU A 201 2.67 8.94 13.90
CA LEU A 201 2.62 7.50 14.12
C LEU A 201 2.62 7.23 15.62
N THR A 202 1.57 6.56 16.10
CA THR A 202 1.49 6.19 17.52
C THR A 202 2.47 5.07 17.85
N ARG A 203 2.79 4.91 19.15
CA ARG A 203 3.63 3.80 19.66
C ARG A 203 3.13 2.39 19.30
N TRP A 204 1.86 2.28 18.91
CA TRP A 204 1.20 1.04 18.55
C TRP A 204 1.14 0.82 17.03
N GLY A 205 1.76 1.69 16.23
CA GLY A 205 1.82 1.55 14.77
C GLY A 205 0.59 2.05 14.01
N GLY A 206 -0.35 2.75 14.68
CA GLY A 206 -1.48 3.41 14.03
C GLY A 206 -1.20 4.88 13.77
N TRP A 207 -1.56 5.40 12.59
CA TRP A 207 -1.44 6.82 12.26
C TRP A 207 -2.60 7.63 12.84
N LYS A 208 -2.29 8.84 13.31
CA LYS A 208 -3.27 9.79 13.83
C LYS A 208 -3.03 11.18 13.27
N LEU A 209 -4.12 11.89 12.98
CA LEU A 209 -4.11 13.23 12.44
C LEU A 209 -3.62 14.22 13.51
N ASP A 210 -2.48 14.86 13.28
CA ASP A 210 -1.98 15.93 14.14
C ASP A 210 -2.78 17.20 13.85
N GLY A 211 -3.83 17.40 14.64
CA GLY A 211 -4.72 18.54 14.48
C GLY A 211 -3.99 19.87 14.63
N ARG A 212 -2.98 19.95 15.51
CA ARG A 212 -2.27 21.19 15.79
C ARG A 212 -1.40 21.58 14.59
N ALA A 213 -0.61 20.64 14.07
CA ALA A 213 0.23 20.89 12.89
C ALA A 213 -0.63 21.19 11.66
N THR A 214 -1.70 20.41 11.45
CA THR A 214 -2.65 20.60 10.35
C THR A 214 -3.34 21.96 10.42
N TYR A 215 -3.86 22.35 11.58
CA TYR A 215 -4.52 23.65 11.76
C TYR A 215 -3.56 24.83 11.58
N ALA A 216 -2.32 24.71 12.03
CA ALA A 216 -1.31 25.76 11.88
C ALA A 216 -1.03 26.13 10.41
N ARG A 217 -1.34 25.26 9.45
CA ARG A 217 -1.21 25.55 8.01
C ARG A 217 -2.32 26.42 7.46
N VAL A 218 -3.51 26.33 8.04
CA VAL A 218 -4.71 27.04 7.58
C VAL A 218 -4.95 28.29 8.43
N ALA A 219 -4.48 28.29 9.67
CA ALA A 219 -4.56 29.46 10.54
C ALA A 219 -3.83 30.65 9.87
N PRO A 220 -4.48 31.83 9.80
CA PRO A 220 -3.81 33.02 9.29
C PRO A 220 -2.58 33.25 10.15
N THR A 221 -1.40 33.23 9.52
CA THR A 221 -0.16 33.58 10.19
C THR A 221 -0.39 34.98 10.73
N THR A 222 -0.60 35.10 12.03
CA THR A 222 -0.76 36.40 12.67
C THR A 222 0.64 36.98 12.68
N THR A 223 1.07 37.49 11.52
CA THR A 223 2.32 38.21 11.37
C THR A 223 2.16 39.42 12.26
N GLY A 224 2.74 39.35 13.46
CA GLY A 224 2.85 40.49 14.34
C GLY A 224 3.52 41.60 13.55
N ALA A 225 2.72 42.59 13.16
CA ALA A 225 3.25 43.87 12.77
C ALA A 225 3.96 44.44 14.01
N PRO A 226 5.25 44.82 13.90
CA PRO A 226 5.99 45.45 14.99
C PRO A 226 5.38 46.80 15.39
#